data_AF-E9HMI4-F1
#
_entry.id   AF-E9HMI4-F1
#
_cell.length_a   1.000
_cell.length_b   1.000
_cell.length_c   1.000
_cell.angle_alpha   90.00
_cell.angle_beta   90.00
_cell.angle_gamma   90.00
#
_symmetry.space_group_name_H-M   'P 1'
#
loop_
_entity.id
_entity.type
_entity.pdbx_description
1 polymer ?
#
loop_
_entity_poly.entity_id
_entity_poly.type
_entity_poly.pdbx_seq_one_letter_code
_entity_poly.pdbx_strand_id
1 'polypeptide(L)'
;MADLKDISISNDDSGSEDDFAEKGDRDEETEYAIGLPVSESMMEAMLPSDDLEAVVEITASHSSYAPVRTPVDFRQLQFLDARSIKEMKRSTKLVTSHINGVLAIMRQQFPEIGGLYNVQHGEKGNYPAPENKMWMQIMNNNLCHWLLAVSGFPLCGGNDVAVFDSIGFDCDNDKFSVSTISNLVGNKEFTLITPSCQKQTDRTSCGVFAIAFATSIALGLDPSTLVFEKEAKMREHLKDCLNKRVLTAFPTTSNSRKLVSRLKVTTIPSVF
;
A
#
# COMPACT_ATOMS: atom_id res chain seq x y z
N MET A 1 8.90 68.97 -9.32
CA MET A 1 7.64 68.46 -9.92
C MET A 1 7.87 66.98 -10.19
N ALA A 2 7.31 66.00 -9.50
CA ALA A 2 6.11 65.87 -8.65
C ALA A 2 6.51 65.26 -7.27
N ASP A 3 6.00 65.70 -6.13
CA ASP A 3 4.68 65.48 -5.48
C ASP A 3 4.40 64.04 -4.95
N LEU A 4 4.68 63.88 -3.65
CA LEU A 4 3.91 63.25 -2.55
C LEU A 4 2.90 62.12 -2.85
N LYS A 5 3.03 61.01 -2.10
CA LYS A 5 2.16 60.71 -0.94
C LYS A 5 2.64 59.51 -0.10
N ASP A 6 2.76 59.78 1.19
CA ASP A 6 2.86 58.85 2.31
C ASP A 6 1.63 57.92 2.42
N ILE A 7 1.82 56.72 2.99
CA ILE A 7 0.93 56.11 3.98
C ILE A 7 1.80 55.25 4.91
N SER A 8 1.82 55.67 6.18
CA SER A 8 2.27 54.95 7.35
C SER A 8 1.06 54.29 8.02
N ILE A 9 1.19 53.01 8.43
CA ILE A 9 0.39 52.45 9.53
C ILE A 9 1.33 51.57 10.38
N SER A 10 1.68 52.12 11.53
CA SER A 10 2.17 51.45 12.72
C SER A 10 1.00 50.82 13.49
N ASN A 11 1.24 49.70 14.15
CA ASN A 11 0.64 49.36 15.44
C ASN A 11 1.56 48.34 16.15
N ASP A 12 2.32 48.90 17.10
CA ASP A 12 2.61 48.43 18.47
C ASP A 12 1.54 47.49 19.07
N ASP A 13 1.69 46.76 20.18
CA ASP A 13 2.73 46.33 21.13
C ASP A 13 1.93 45.60 22.26
N SER A 14 2.63 44.92 23.17
CA SER A 14 2.21 44.20 24.39
C SER A 14 1.68 42.77 24.18
N GLY A 15 2.21 41.71 24.79
CA GLY A 15 3.08 41.59 25.97
C GLY A 15 2.26 41.09 27.16
N SER A 16 2.41 39.82 27.53
CA SER A 16 2.57 39.32 28.91
C SER A 16 2.49 37.80 28.97
N GLU A 17 3.51 37.25 29.62
CA GLU A 17 3.63 35.90 30.15
C GLU A 17 2.64 35.73 31.32
N ASP A 18 2.24 34.48 31.61
CA ASP A 18 2.24 34.01 33.00
C ASP A 18 2.10 32.48 33.07
N ASP A 19 3.09 31.91 33.77
CA ASP A 19 3.20 30.57 34.29
C ASP A 19 2.03 30.19 35.20
N PHE A 20 1.60 28.92 35.17
CA PHE A 20 1.25 28.21 36.39
C PHE A 20 1.53 26.71 36.23
N ALA A 21 2.69 26.31 36.77
CA ALA A 21 2.91 24.95 37.22
C ALA A 21 2.34 24.82 38.63
N GLU A 22 1.54 23.78 38.90
CA GLU A 22 1.39 23.29 40.26
C GLU A 22 1.32 21.76 40.30
N LYS A 23 2.19 21.23 41.15
CA LYS A 23 2.37 19.83 41.53
C LYS A 23 1.18 19.33 42.35
N GLY A 24 0.97 18.02 42.28
CA GLY A 24 0.22 17.26 43.29
C GLY A 24 0.76 15.84 43.37
N ASP A 25 1.79 15.66 44.20
CA ASP A 25 2.19 14.37 44.76
C ASP A 25 1.06 13.76 45.60
N ARG A 26 0.98 12.43 45.62
CA ARG A 26 0.74 11.52 46.78
C ARG A 26 0.44 10.11 46.27
N ASP A 27 1.33 9.16 46.58
CA ASP A 27 1.19 8.11 47.63
C ASP A 27 0.33 6.96 47.07
N GLU A 28 0.66 5.67 47.15
CA GLU A 28 1.22 4.92 48.27
C GLU A 28 1.60 3.51 47.77
N GLU A 29 2.54 2.92 48.50
CA GLU A 29 2.98 1.53 48.52
C GLU A 29 1.88 0.46 48.31
N THR A 30 2.25 -0.65 47.69
CA THR A 30 2.13 -1.95 48.37
C THR A 30 2.99 -3.01 47.71
N GLU A 31 3.98 -3.46 48.48
CA GLU A 31 4.71 -4.71 48.31
C GLU A 31 3.75 -5.91 48.31
N TYR A 32 4.04 -6.92 47.51
CA TYR A 32 3.92 -8.30 47.99
C TYR A 32 5.00 -9.14 47.30
N ALA A 33 6.08 -9.38 48.03
CA ALA A 33 7.04 -10.42 47.76
C ALA A 33 6.64 -11.66 48.56
N ILE A 34 6.49 -12.83 47.92
CA ILE A 34 6.81 -14.11 48.53
C ILE A 34 6.97 -15.21 47.47
N GLY A 35 8.12 -15.89 47.54
CA GLY A 35 8.18 -17.36 47.37
C GLY A 35 8.73 -17.92 46.06
N LEU A 36 10.04 -18.16 46.03
CA LEU A 36 10.75 -19.10 45.13
C LEU A 36 10.52 -20.59 45.60
N PRO A 37 11.29 -21.61 45.17
CA PRO A 37 11.00 -22.53 44.04
C PRO A 37 11.13 -24.03 44.41
N VAL A 38 10.48 -24.95 43.69
CA VAL A 38 10.76 -26.42 43.76
C VAL A 38 10.00 -27.10 42.60
N SER A 39 10.47 -28.08 41.83
CA SER A 39 11.75 -28.78 41.64
C SER A 39 11.57 -29.69 40.41
N GLU A 40 12.55 -29.77 39.52
CA GLU A 40 12.73 -30.93 38.63
C GLU A 40 13.04 -32.17 39.49
N SER A 41 12.40 -33.31 39.21
CA SER A 41 13.07 -34.61 39.02
C SER A 41 12.10 -35.80 39.01
N MET A 42 12.48 -36.78 38.19
CA MET A 42 12.26 -38.23 38.32
C MET A 42 10.85 -38.81 38.14
N MET A 43 10.65 -39.45 36.97
CA MET A 43 10.36 -40.89 36.96
C MET A 43 10.85 -41.52 35.65
N GLU A 44 11.94 -42.26 35.80
CA GLU A 44 12.52 -43.17 34.83
C GLU A 44 12.12 -44.61 35.18
N ALA A 45 12.24 -45.49 34.17
CA ALA A 45 12.18 -46.95 34.21
C ALA A 45 10.80 -47.60 34.04
N MET A 46 10.62 -48.26 32.88
CA MET A 46 10.28 -49.67 32.81
C MET A 46 10.57 -50.21 31.40
N LEU A 47 11.70 -50.93 31.25
CA LEU A 47 11.85 -52.01 30.27
C LEU A 47 11.44 -53.32 30.96
N PRO A 48 10.94 -54.30 30.20
CA PRO A 48 11.73 -55.52 30.04
C PRO A 48 11.85 -56.00 28.59
N SER A 49 12.88 -56.83 28.44
CA SER A 49 13.52 -57.39 27.25
C SER A 49 12.88 -58.68 26.70
N ASP A 50 13.20 -58.93 25.42
CA ASP A 50 13.22 -60.20 24.65
C ASP A 50 11.88 -60.93 24.44
N ASP A 51 11.51 -61.48 23.28
CA ASP A 51 12.29 -62.02 22.15
C ASP A 51 11.35 -62.30 20.93
N LEU A 52 11.95 -62.61 19.77
CA LEU A 52 11.39 -63.21 18.52
C LEU A 52 10.92 -62.30 17.36
N GLU A 53 11.88 -62.06 16.46
CA GLU A 53 11.88 -62.45 15.03
C GLU A 53 10.58 -62.29 14.21
N ALA A 54 10.50 -61.19 13.45
CA ALA A 54 9.81 -61.16 12.17
C ALA A 54 10.51 -60.16 11.22
N VAL A 55 11.40 -60.68 10.38
CA VAL A 55 11.97 -59.93 9.26
C VAL A 55 10.88 -59.76 8.20
N VAL A 56 10.14 -58.66 8.25
CA VAL A 56 9.26 -58.24 7.15
C VAL A 56 10.10 -57.41 6.18
N GLU A 57 10.36 -58.01 5.02
CA GLU A 57 10.94 -57.38 3.85
C GLU A 57 10.00 -56.25 3.37
N ILE A 58 10.25 -55.02 3.82
CA ILE A 58 9.54 -53.83 3.32
C ILE A 58 10.09 -53.52 1.94
N THR A 59 9.41 -54.06 0.93
CA THR A 59 9.54 -53.60 -0.46
C THR A 59 9.20 -52.11 -0.52
N ALA A 60 10.18 -51.30 -0.94
CA ALA A 60 10.03 -49.86 -1.10
C ALA A 60 9.06 -49.54 -2.24
N SER A 61 7.75 -49.48 -1.94
CA SER A 61 6.80 -48.79 -2.80
C SER A 61 7.10 -47.31 -2.72
N HIS A 62 7.67 -46.74 -3.79
CA HIS A 62 7.81 -45.30 -3.99
C HIS A 62 6.43 -44.65 -3.98
N SER A 63 5.97 -44.26 -2.79
CA SER A 63 4.83 -43.38 -2.63
C SER A 63 5.27 -42.00 -3.11
N SER A 64 4.84 -41.65 -4.32
CA SER A 64 4.99 -40.31 -4.88
C SER A 64 4.07 -39.34 -4.12
N TYR A 65 4.46 -38.99 -2.90
CA TYR A 65 3.93 -37.82 -2.22
C TYR A 65 4.45 -36.58 -2.95
N ALA A 66 3.81 -36.23 -4.07
CA ALA A 66 3.89 -34.89 -4.58
C ALA A 66 3.32 -33.96 -3.49
N PRO A 67 4.09 -32.98 -2.98
CA PRO A 67 3.57 -32.05 -1.98
C PRO A 67 2.36 -31.35 -2.59
N VAL A 68 1.21 -31.46 -1.92
CA VAL A 68 0.01 -30.69 -2.26
C VAL A 68 0.41 -29.22 -2.14
N ARG A 69 0.66 -28.57 -3.28
CA ARG A 69 0.94 -27.14 -3.32
C ARG A 69 -0.34 -26.45 -2.86
N THR A 70 -0.30 -25.82 -1.69
CA THR A 70 -1.37 -24.91 -1.29
C THR A 70 -1.52 -23.83 -2.38
N PRO A 71 -2.75 -23.48 -2.79
CA PRO A 71 -2.96 -22.39 -3.74
C PRO A 71 -2.26 -21.13 -3.24
N VAL A 72 -1.50 -20.46 -4.12
CA VAL A 72 -0.85 -19.19 -3.79
C VAL A 72 -1.95 -18.14 -3.65
N ASP A 73 -2.13 -17.59 -2.45
CA ASP A 73 -3.05 -16.47 -2.23
C ASP A 73 -2.39 -15.16 -2.69
N PHE A 74 -2.67 -14.78 -3.94
CA PHE A 74 -2.21 -13.52 -4.49
C PHE A 74 -2.92 -12.29 -3.89
N ARG A 75 -4.02 -12.44 -3.14
CA ARG A 75 -4.85 -11.35 -2.61
C ARG A 75 -4.86 -11.33 -1.07
N GLN A 76 -3.77 -11.77 -0.43
CA GLN A 76 -3.54 -11.80 1.02
C GLN A 76 -4.22 -10.67 1.79
N LEU A 77 -5.06 -10.98 2.78
CA LEU A 77 -5.86 -10.03 3.57
C LEU A 77 -5.20 -9.59 4.89
N GLN A 78 -3.87 -9.49 4.94
CA GLN A 78 -3.18 -9.07 6.16
C GLN A 78 -3.27 -7.54 6.37
N PHE A 79 -3.82 -7.13 7.50
CA PHE A 79 -3.85 -5.74 7.94
C PHE A 79 -2.56 -5.34 8.65
N LEU A 80 -2.22 -4.05 8.56
CA LEU A 80 -1.14 -3.47 9.34
C LEU A 80 -1.52 -3.37 10.81
N ASP A 81 -0.53 -3.58 11.68
CA ASP A 81 -0.65 -3.24 13.09
C ASP A 81 -0.48 -1.73 13.32
N ALA A 82 -0.89 -1.27 14.50
CA ALA A 82 -0.82 0.14 14.89
C ALA A 82 0.62 0.69 14.91
N ARG A 83 1.61 -0.17 15.20
CA ARG A 83 3.02 0.22 15.24
C ARG A 83 3.53 0.59 13.85
N SER A 84 3.26 -0.27 12.87
CA SER A 84 3.60 -0.07 11.47
C SER A 84 2.95 1.20 10.92
N ILE A 85 1.68 1.46 11.27
CA ILE A 85 0.98 2.69 10.89
C ILE A 85 1.67 3.93 11.50
N LYS A 86 2.05 3.86 12.78
CA LYS A 86 2.73 4.97 13.47
C LYS A 86 4.08 5.31 12.84
N GLU A 87 4.79 4.30 12.34
CA GLU A 87 6.12 4.44 11.70
C GLU A 87 6.07 5.09 10.31
N MET A 88 4.90 5.28 9.71
CA MET A 88 4.73 6.01 8.45
C MET A 88 5.01 7.52 8.63
N LYS A 89 6.28 7.92 8.66
CA LYS A 89 6.71 9.32 8.79
C LYS A 89 6.57 10.07 7.47
N ARG A 90 6.53 11.40 7.53
CA ARG A 90 6.51 12.27 6.33
C ARG A 90 7.74 12.06 5.44
N SER A 91 8.90 11.87 6.06
CA SER A 91 10.19 11.72 5.39
C SER A 91 10.49 10.31 4.87
N THR A 92 9.58 9.35 5.04
CA THR A 92 9.81 7.95 4.67
C THR A 92 8.89 7.51 3.53
N LYS A 93 9.47 6.76 2.58
CA LYS A 93 8.69 6.06 1.56
C LYS A 93 7.79 5.01 2.20
N LEU A 94 6.63 4.77 1.59
CA LEU A 94 5.83 3.60 1.96
C LEU A 94 6.54 2.33 1.48
N VAL A 95 6.49 1.29 2.30
CA VAL A 95 7.09 -0.02 2.01
C VAL A 95 6.00 -1.02 1.61
N THR A 96 6.41 -2.19 1.16
CA THR A 96 5.53 -3.29 0.70
C THR A 96 4.40 -3.61 1.68
N SER A 97 4.69 -3.73 2.98
CA SER A 97 3.66 -4.00 3.99
C SER A 97 2.61 -2.89 4.06
N HIS A 98 3.02 -1.62 3.95
CA HIS A 98 2.09 -0.48 3.94
C HIS A 98 1.11 -0.58 2.78
N ILE A 99 1.61 -0.86 1.57
CA ILE A 99 0.77 -0.99 0.37
C ILE A 99 -0.16 -2.19 0.50
N ASN A 100 0.36 -3.35 0.92
CA ASN A 100 -0.44 -4.56 1.09
C ASN A 100 -1.57 -4.40 2.11
N GLY A 101 -1.34 -3.70 3.23
CA GLY A 101 -2.38 -3.39 4.21
C GLY A 101 -3.51 -2.54 3.65
N VAL A 102 -3.19 -1.58 2.78
CA VAL A 102 -4.18 -0.77 2.06
C VAL A 102 -4.96 -1.61 1.06
N LEU A 103 -4.27 -2.46 0.29
CA LEU A 103 -4.92 -3.35 -0.68
C LEU A 103 -5.89 -4.32 0.03
N ALA A 104 -5.55 -4.83 1.22
CA ALA A 104 -6.45 -5.67 2.01
C ALA A 104 -7.77 -4.94 2.34
N ILE A 105 -7.71 -3.67 2.75
CA ILE A 105 -8.91 -2.86 3.01
C ILE A 105 -9.69 -2.61 1.70
N MET A 106 -8.99 -2.26 0.62
CA MET A 106 -9.62 -1.97 -0.68
C MET A 106 -10.40 -3.17 -1.23
N ARG A 107 -9.86 -4.38 -1.10
CA ARG A 107 -10.55 -5.62 -1.51
C ARG A 107 -11.81 -5.88 -0.70
N GLN A 108 -11.85 -5.46 0.57
CA GLN A 108 -13.05 -5.59 1.39
C GLN A 108 -14.12 -4.57 1.01
N GLN A 109 -13.71 -3.34 0.68
CA GLN A 109 -14.64 -2.27 0.33
C GLN A 109 -15.15 -2.36 -1.12
N PHE A 110 -14.33 -2.89 -2.04
CA PHE A 110 -14.62 -2.96 -3.47
C PHE A 110 -14.33 -4.37 -4.02
N PRO A 111 -15.12 -5.39 -3.60
CA PRO A 111 -14.87 -6.80 -3.95
C PRO A 111 -15.00 -7.09 -5.46
N GLU A 112 -15.72 -6.26 -6.20
CA GLU A 112 -15.90 -6.37 -7.65
C GLU A 112 -14.65 -6.00 -8.47
N ILE A 113 -13.71 -5.28 -7.85
CA ILE A 113 -12.47 -4.85 -8.50
C ILE A 113 -11.45 -5.99 -8.46
N GLY A 114 -11.02 -6.43 -9.64
CA GLY A 114 -9.97 -7.42 -9.83
C GLY A 114 -8.56 -6.88 -9.57
N GLY A 115 -7.56 -7.75 -9.72
CA GLY A 115 -6.18 -7.40 -9.43
C GLY A 115 -6.00 -7.20 -7.93
N LEU A 116 -5.53 -6.02 -7.56
CA LEU A 116 -5.20 -5.65 -6.18
C LEU A 116 -4.34 -6.73 -5.52
N TYR A 117 -3.39 -7.35 -6.22
CA TYR A 117 -2.58 -8.44 -5.69
C TYR A 117 -1.54 -7.94 -4.69
N ASN A 118 -1.07 -8.84 -3.82
CA ASN A 118 0.06 -8.58 -2.94
C ASN A 118 1.27 -8.15 -3.78
N VAL A 119 1.77 -6.96 -3.50
CA VAL A 119 2.74 -6.29 -4.36
C VAL A 119 4.11 -6.96 -4.40
N GLN A 120 4.40 -7.85 -3.45
CA GLN A 120 5.62 -8.65 -3.42
C GLN A 120 5.68 -9.65 -4.59
N HIS A 121 4.54 -10.08 -5.14
CA HIS A 121 4.53 -10.92 -6.34
C HIS A 121 4.96 -10.13 -7.60
N GLY A 122 4.76 -8.81 -7.58
CA GLY A 122 5.16 -7.90 -8.65
C GLY A 122 6.68 -7.80 -8.79
N GLU A 123 7.45 -7.93 -7.72
CA GLU A 123 8.93 -7.90 -7.77
C GLU A 123 9.51 -8.98 -8.71
N LYS A 124 8.76 -10.07 -8.91
CA LYS A 124 9.10 -11.18 -9.81
C LYS A 124 8.34 -11.15 -11.14
N GLY A 125 7.53 -10.12 -11.39
CA GLY A 125 6.68 -10.01 -12.58
C GLY A 125 5.52 -11.02 -12.64
N ASN A 126 5.22 -11.74 -11.56
CA ASN A 126 4.36 -12.93 -11.60
C ASN A 126 2.90 -12.66 -11.18
N TYR A 127 2.30 -11.57 -11.64
CA TYR A 127 0.88 -11.39 -11.40
C TYR A 127 0.06 -12.27 -12.36
N PRO A 128 -0.96 -13.00 -11.87
CA PRO A 128 -1.93 -13.62 -12.74
C PRO A 128 -2.80 -12.55 -13.39
N ALA A 129 -3.21 -12.78 -14.64
CA ALA A 129 -4.21 -11.92 -15.28
C ALA A 129 -5.52 -11.93 -14.47
N PRO A 130 -6.06 -10.77 -14.06
CA PRO A 130 -7.33 -10.73 -13.34
C PRO A 130 -8.49 -11.30 -14.16
N GLU A 131 -9.35 -12.09 -13.53
CA GLU A 131 -10.57 -12.62 -14.16
C GLU A 131 -11.64 -11.52 -14.35
N ASN A 132 -11.63 -10.50 -13.49
CA ASN A 132 -12.56 -9.38 -13.55
C ASN A 132 -12.28 -8.49 -14.76
N LYS A 133 -13.35 -8.01 -15.40
CA LYS A 133 -13.25 -7.00 -16.48
C LYS A 133 -12.63 -5.69 -16.02
N MET A 134 -12.92 -5.28 -14.78
CA MET A 134 -12.32 -4.11 -14.15
C MET A 134 -11.27 -4.57 -13.15
N TRP A 135 -10.06 -4.04 -13.26
CA TRP A 135 -8.99 -4.35 -12.33
C TRP A 135 -8.07 -3.14 -12.14
N MET A 136 -7.43 -3.09 -10.97
CA MET A 136 -6.36 -2.14 -10.69
C MET A 136 -5.23 -2.79 -9.92
N GLN A 137 -4.01 -2.32 -10.12
CA GLN A 137 -2.83 -2.81 -9.43
C GLN A 137 -1.89 -1.66 -9.08
N ILE A 138 -1.57 -1.53 -7.80
CA ILE A 138 -0.42 -0.73 -7.35
C ILE A 138 0.82 -1.61 -7.55
N MET A 139 1.83 -1.10 -8.23
CA MET A 139 3.07 -1.82 -8.50
C MET A 139 4.30 -1.01 -8.13
N ASN A 140 5.37 -1.72 -7.77
CA ASN A 140 6.70 -1.14 -7.65
C ASN A 140 7.43 -1.33 -8.97
N ASN A 141 8.12 -0.30 -9.48
CA ASN A 141 8.89 -0.43 -10.71
C ASN A 141 10.33 -0.96 -10.50
N ASN A 142 10.61 -1.59 -9.35
CA ASN A 142 11.95 -2.01 -8.90
C ASN A 142 13.00 -0.88 -8.74
N LEU A 143 12.62 0.39 -8.92
CA LEU A 143 13.45 1.57 -8.65
C LEU A 143 12.95 2.32 -7.41
N CYS A 144 12.29 1.60 -6.49
CA CYS A 144 11.70 2.15 -5.27
C CYS A 144 10.63 3.22 -5.54
N HIS A 145 9.84 3.06 -6.60
CA HIS A 145 8.74 3.95 -6.97
C HIS A 145 7.44 3.18 -7.11
N TRP A 146 6.33 3.80 -6.66
CA TRP A 146 5.00 3.21 -6.67
C TRP A 146 4.13 3.93 -7.69
N LEU A 147 3.46 3.16 -8.53
CA LEU A 147 2.52 3.65 -9.54
C LEU A 147 1.27 2.75 -9.59
N LEU A 148 0.22 3.24 -10.23
CA LEU A 148 -1.06 2.55 -10.36
C LEU A 148 -1.34 2.27 -11.83
N ALA A 149 -1.63 1.01 -12.16
CA ALA A 149 -2.26 0.65 -13.43
C ALA A 149 -3.72 0.22 -13.21
N VAL A 150 -4.60 0.61 -14.14
CA VAL A 150 -6.01 0.23 -14.12
C VAL A 150 -6.49 -0.14 -15.52
N SER A 151 -7.48 -1.03 -15.61
CA SER A 151 -8.18 -1.37 -16.86
C SER A 151 -9.67 -1.62 -16.61
N GLY A 152 -10.48 -1.47 -17.65
CA GLY A 152 -11.93 -1.62 -17.60
C GLY A 152 -12.71 -0.47 -16.95
N PHE A 153 -12.02 0.55 -16.43
CA PHE A 153 -12.64 1.78 -15.91
C PHE A 153 -13.04 2.74 -17.03
N PRO A 154 -13.89 3.76 -16.81
CA PRO A 154 -14.42 4.63 -17.89
C PRO A 154 -13.36 5.29 -18.80
N LEU A 155 -12.13 5.46 -18.32
CA LEU A 155 -11.01 5.99 -19.09
C LEU A 155 -10.39 4.96 -20.08
N CYS A 156 -10.65 3.67 -19.89
CA CYS A 156 -10.03 2.55 -20.60
C CYS A 156 -11.08 1.84 -21.48
N GLY A 157 -10.83 1.71 -22.79
CA GLY A 157 -11.63 0.88 -23.69
C GLY A 157 -10.93 -0.44 -24.03
N GLY A 158 -11.68 -1.52 -24.28
CA GLY A 158 -11.08 -2.79 -24.72
C GLY A 158 -10.00 -3.32 -23.76
N ASN A 159 -8.76 -3.45 -24.26
CA ASN A 159 -7.59 -3.85 -23.47
C ASN A 159 -6.76 -2.67 -22.94
N ASP A 160 -7.26 -1.43 -23.05
CA ASP A 160 -6.52 -0.25 -22.60
C ASP A 160 -6.16 -0.35 -21.11
N VAL A 161 -4.97 0.14 -20.80
CA VAL A 161 -4.48 0.26 -19.42
C VAL A 161 -4.09 1.70 -19.16
N ALA A 162 -4.74 2.34 -18.21
CA ALA A 162 -4.34 3.66 -17.73
C ALA A 162 -3.32 3.54 -16.60
N VAL A 163 -2.20 4.26 -16.72
CA VAL A 163 -1.12 4.32 -15.73
C VAL A 163 -1.06 5.71 -15.11
N PHE A 164 -1.28 5.76 -13.79
CA PHE A 164 -1.20 6.98 -12.99
C PHE A 164 0.12 7.00 -12.22
N ASP A 165 0.90 8.06 -12.46
CA ASP A 165 2.25 8.20 -11.92
C ASP A 165 2.53 9.66 -11.49
N SER A 166 2.73 9.84 -10.18
CA SER A 166 3.01 11.13 -9.54
C SER A 166 4.40 11.69 -9.85
N ILE A 167 5.32 10.91 -10.40
CA ILE A 167 6.61 11.37 -10.94
C ILE A 167 6.48 11.54 -12.45
N GLY A 168 5.91 10.55 -13.12
CA GLY A 168 5.69 10.53 -14.56
C GLY A 168 6.12 9.21 -15.14
N PHE A 169 5.23 8.65 -15.96
CA PHE A 169 5.44 7.36 -16.57
C PHE A 169 6.04 7.50 -17.96
N ASP A 170 7.12 6.76 -18.18
CA ASP A 170 7.77 6.67 -19.48
C ASP A 170 7.90 5.20 -19.88
N CYS A 171 7.03 4.74 -20.78
CA CYS A 171 6.98 3.37 -21.27
C CYS A 171 8.24 2.93 -22.03
N ASP A 172 9.03 3.88 -22.54
CA ASP A 172 10.27 3.56 -23.24
C ASP A 172 11.37 3.17 -22.26
N ASN A 173 11.36 3.76 -21.06
CA ASN A 173 12.38 3.56 -20.04
C ASN A 173 11.95 2.60 -18.91
N ASP A 174 10.65 2.51 -18.58
CA ASP A 174 10.13 1.66 -17.52
C ASP A 174 9.65 0.29 -18.04
N LYS A 175 10.60 -0.48 -18.60
CA LYS A 175 10.32 -1.81 -19.17
C LYS A 175 9.80 -2.81 -18.14
N PHE A 176 10.20 -2.67 -16.88
CA PHE A 176 9.73 -3.55 -15.81
C PHE A 176 8.23 -3.37 -15.56
N SER A 177 7.76 -2.13 -15.45
CA SER A 177 6.34 -1.85 -15.28
C SER A 177 5.53 -2.26 -16.52
N VAL A 178 6.06 -2.01 -17.73
CA VAL A 178 5.39 -2.45 -18.97
C VAL A 178 5.24 -3.97 -19.03
N SER A 179 6.29 -4.72 -18.69
CA SER A 179 6.23 -6.19 -18.62
C SER A 179 5.24 -6.67 -17.55
N THR A 180 5.23 -6.03 -16.38
CA THR A 180 4.27 -6.33 -15.31
C THR A 180 2.83 -6.10 -15.76
N ILE A 181 2.58 -5.01 -16.50
CA ILE A 181 1.26 -4.71 -17.08
C ILE A 181 0.89 -5.74 -18.14
N SER A 182 1.83 -6.16 -18.99
CA SER A 182 1.59 -7.22 -19.99
C SER A 182 1.07 -8.50 -19.33
N ASN A 183 1.70 -8.95 -18.24
CA ASN A 183 1.25 -10.12 -17.49
C ASN A 183 -0.16 -9.96 -16.91
N LEU A 184 -0.48 -8.76 -16.39
CA LEU A 184 -1.83 -8.45 -15.89
C LEU A 184 -2.89 -8.44 -17.00
N VAL A 185 -2.55 -8.01 -18.21
CA VAL A 185 -3.44 -8.07 -19.38
C VAL A 185 -3.55 -9.50 -19.95
N GLY A 186 -2.65 -10.40 -19.54
CA GLY A 186 -2.57 -11.77 -20.04
C GLY A 186 -1.81 -11.89 -21.35
N ASN A 187 -0.75 -11.09 -21.52
CA ASN A 187 0.17 -11.09 -22.67
C ASN A 187 -0.54 -10.93 -24.02
N LYS A 188 -1.51 -10.02 -24.05
CA LYS A 188 -2.20 -9.57 -25.26
C LYS A 188 -1.68 -8.18 -25.64
N GLU A 189 -1.97 -7.76 -26.86
CA GLU A 189 -1.81 -6.36 -27.25
C GLU A 189 -2.72 -5.45 -26.40
N PHE A 190 -2.15 -4.33 -25.95
CA PHE A 190 -2.86 -3.31 -25.19
C PHE A 190 -2.36 -1.91 -25.53
N THR A 191 -3.19 -0.91 -25.21
CA THR A 191 -2.81 0.49 -25.33
C THR A 191 -2.62 1.08 -23.94
N LEU A 192 -1.45 1.69 -23.72
CA LEU A 192 -1.16 2.45 -22.52
C LEU A 192 -1.72 3.87 -22.65
N ILE A 193 -2.49 4.27 -21.65
CA ILE A 193 -2.96 5.63 -21.45
C ILE A 193 -2.22 6.20 -20.25
N THR A 194 -1.64 7.39 -20.39
CA THR A 194 -0.92 8.07 -19.30
C THR A 194 -1.59 9.41 -19.03
N PRO A 195 -2.53 9.46 -18.07
CA PRO A 195 -3.22 10.69 -17.71
C PRO A 195 -2.29 11.66 -17.00
N SER A 196 -2.45 12.95 -17.29
CA SER A 196 -1.80 14.02 -16.54
C SER A 196 -2.43 14.17 -15.15
N CYS A 197 -1.96 13.38 -14.18
CA CYS A 197 -2.33 13.51 -12.77
C CYS A 197 -1.40 14.47 -12.00
N GLN A 198 -1.83 14.87 -10.81
CA GLN A 198 -1.01 15.70 -9.91
C GLN A 198 0.35 15.06 -9.65
N LYS A 199 1.40 15.86 -9.76
CA LYS A 199 2.77 15.46 -9.45
C LYS A 199 3.06 15.62 -7.97
N GLN A 200 3.83 14.68 -7.43
CA GLN A 200 4.40 14.83 -6.09
C GLN A 200 5.50 15.89 -6.11
N THR A 201 5.63 16.62 -5.02
CA THR A 201 6.70 17.63 -4.87
C THR A 201 7.92 17.08 -4.14
N ASP A 202 7.78 15.93 -3.48
CA ASP A 202 8.84 15.27 -2.71
C ASP A 202 9.32 13.96 -3.37
N ARG A 203 10.24 13.25 -2.70
CA ARG A 203 10.78 11.95 -3.16
C ARG A 203 10.16 10.75 -2.45
N THR A 204 9.20 10.95 -1.55
CA THR A 204 8.76 9.94 -0.57
C THR A 204 7.26 9.64 -0.62
N SER A 205 6.50 10.41 -1.40
CA SER A 205 5.04 10.37 -1.40
C SER A 205 4.42 9.58 -2.56
N CYS A 206 5.21 8.95 -3.44
CA CYS A 206 4.69 8.15 -4.55
C CYS A 206 3.70 7.08 -4.12
N GLY A 207 3.99 6.38 -3.01
CA GLY A 207 3.06 5.39 -2.45
C GLY A 207 1.72 6.02 -1.99
N VAL A 208 1.77 7.20 -1.38
CA VAL A 208 0.55 7.90 -0.92
C VAL A 208 -0.28 8.36 -2.12
N PHE A 209 0.36 8.88 -3.18
CA PHE A 209 -0.32 9.26 -4.41
C PHE A 209 -0.92 8.05 -5.13
N ALA A 210 -0.19 6.94 -5.27
CA ALA A 210 -0.71 5.72 -5.89
C ALA A 210 -1.97 5.20 -5.16
N ILE A 211 -1.97 5.25 -3.82
CA ILE A 211 -3.14 4.90 -3.00
C ILE A 211 -4.29 5.90 -3.22
N ALA A 212 -4.00 7.20 -3.23
CA ALA A 212 -5.03 8.23 -3.43
C ALA A 212 -5.68 8.11 -4.82
N PHE A 213 -4.89 7.83 -5.86
CA PHE A 213 -5.38 7.57 -7.21
C PHE A 213 -6.27 6.32 -7.23
N ALA A 214 -5.82 5.21 -6.63
CA ALA A 214 -6.59 3.97 -6.59
C ALA A 214 -7.92 4.14 -5.85
N THR A 215 -7.88 4.81 -4.69
CA THR A 215 -9.07 5.13 -3.89
C THR A 215 -10.04 6.01 -4.67
N SER A 216 -9.54 7.01 -5.40
CA SER A 216 -10.38 7.89 -6.22
C SER A 216 -11.08 7.12 -7.34
N ILE A 217 -10.34 6.25 -8.06
CA ILE A 217 -10.90 5.42 -9.14
C ILE A 217 -11.94 4.44 -8.60
N ALA A 218 -11.66 3.79 -7.45
CA ALA A 218 -12.62 2.89 -6.80
C ALA A 218 -13.92 3.62 -6.39
N LEU A 219 -13.83 4.91 -6.05
CA LEU A 219 -14.98 5.78 -5.76
C LEU A 219 -15.63 6.40 -7.01
N GLY A 220 -15.19 6.03 -8.21
CA GLY A 220 -15.73 6.55 -9.48
C GLY A 220 -15.27 7.96 -9.84
N LEU A 221 -14.17 8.44 -9.25
CA LEU A 221 -13.56 9.74 -9.54
C LEU A 221 -12.35 9.59 -10.46
N ASP A 222 -12.13 10.55 -11.35
CA ASP A 222 -10.94 10.61 -12.21
C ASP A 222 -9.80 11.37 -11.51
N PRO A 223 -8.69 10.71 -11.13
CA PRO A 223 -7.55 11.36 -10.47
C PRO A 223 -6.91 12.49 -11.28
N SER A 224 -7.02 12.46 -12.61
CA SER A 224 -6.47 13.51 -13.48
C SER A 224 -7.24 14.83 -13.39
N THR A 225 -8.43 14.81 -12.80
CA THR A 225 -9.28 16.00 -12.59
C THR A 225 -9.20 16.56 -11.17
N LEU A 226 -8.53 15.84 -10.25
CA LEU A 226 -8.44 16.18 -8.83
C LEU A 226 -7.18 16.96 -8.51
N VAL A 227 -7.28 17.83 -7.50
CA VAL A 227 -6.14 18.49 -6.86
C VAL A 227 -6.13 18.11 -5.39
N PHE A 228 -5.34 17.10 -5.06
CA PHE A 228 -5.07 16.64 -3.72
C PHE A 228 -4.36 17.71 -2.89
N GLU A 229 -4.71 17.75 -1.61
CA GLU A 229 -4.03 18.55 -0.59
C GLU A 229 -2.55 18.17 -0.45
N LYS A 230 -1.81 18.97 0.32
CA LYS A 230 -0.37 18.72 0.55
C LYS A 230 -0.11 17.31 1.08
N GLU A 231 1.02 16.74 0.69
CA GLU A 231 1.40 15.34 0.95
C GLU A 231 1.36 14.97 2.44
N ALA A 232 1.65 15.94 3.32
CA ALA A 232 1.53 15.77 4.77
C ALA A 232 0.10 15.43 5.21
N LYS A 233 -0.91 16.18 4.71
CA LYS A 233 -2.33 15.94 5.01
C LYS A 233 -2.80 14.63 4.40
N MET A 234 -2.39 14.32 3.16
CA MET A 234 -2.72 13.04 2.53
C MET A 234 -2.19 11.85 3.35
N ARG A 235 -0.98 11.97 3.90
CA ARG A 235 -0.37 10.89 4.71
C ARG A 235 -1.05 10.72 6.06
N GLU A 236 -1.42 11.82 6.70
CA GLU A 236 -2.22 11.79 7.94
C GLU A 236 -3.58 11.12 7.71
N HIS A 237 -4.27 11.52 6.64
CA HIS A 237 -5.52 10.88 6.20
C HIS A 237 -5.37 9.38 5.94
N LEU A 238 -4.27 8.96 5.29
CA LEU A 238 -3.99 7.55 5.06
C LEU A 238 -3.83 6.78 6.38
N LYS A 239 -3.17 7.34 7.39
CA LYS A 239 -3.06 6.71 8.72
C LYS A 239 -4.44 6.53 9.36
N ASP A 240 -5.29 7.54 9.26
CA ASP A 240 -6.65 7.48 9.78
C ASP A 240 -7.47 6.39 9.08
N CYS A 241 -7.36 6.29 7.75
CA CYS A 241 -8.01 5.24 6.97
C CYS A 241 -7.52 3.84 7.38
N LEU A 242 -6.21 3.66 7.59
CA LEU A 242 -5.62 2.40 8.04
C LEU A 242 -6.08 2.03 9.45
N ASN A 243 -6.11 3.00 10.38
CA ASN A 243 -6.60 2.79 11.74
C ASN A 243 -8.09 2.41 11.77
N LYS A 244 -8.90 3.09 10.95
CA LYS A 244 -10.36 2.84 10.84
C LYS A 244 -10.70 1.64 9.97
N ARG A 245 -9.73 1.10 9.21
CA ARG A 245 -9.90 0.07 8.18
C ARG A 245 -10.95 0.42 7.13
N VAL A 246 -11.02 1.69 6.76
CA VAL A 246 -11.97 2.22 5.78
C VAL A 246 -11.22 3.27 4.96
N LEU A 247 -11.07 3.02 3.66
CA LEU A 247 -10.57 4.04 2.72
C LEU A 247 -11.73 4.98 2.37
N THR A 248 -11.45 6.27 2.46
CA THR A 248 -12.34 7.35 2.05
C THR A 248 -11.60 8.28 1.09
N ALA A 249 -12.35 9.11 0.37
CA ALA A 249 -11.78 10.07 -0.57
C ALA A 249 -10.66 10.88 0.10
N PHE A 250 -9.50 10.95 -0.56
CA PHE A 250 -8.37 11.72 -0.05
C PHE A 250 -8.70 13.21 -0.10
N PRO A 251 -8.15 14.00 0.84
CA PRO A 251 -8.46 15.43 0.93
C PRO A 251 -8.01 16.17 -0.33
N THR A 252 -8.91 16.97 -0.89
CA THR A 252 -8.69 17.81 -2.08
C THR A 252 -8.93 19.29 -1.76
N THR A 253 -8.29 20.19 -2.49
CA THR A 253 -8.50 21.63 -2.31
C THR A 253 -9.85 22.08 -2.88
N SER A 254 -10.64 22.82 -2.11
CA SER A 254 -12.02 23.23 -2.45
C SER A 254 -12.14 24.23 -3.62
N ASN A 255 -11.06 24.94 -3.95
CA ASN A 255 -11.00 25.91 -5.06
C ASN A 255 -10.41 25.33 -6.35
N SER A 256 -10.34 24.01 -6.46
CA SER A 256 -9.69 23.38 -7.60
C SER A 256 -10.54 23.54 -8.87
N ARG A 257 -10.07 24.40 -9.78
CA ARG A 257 -10.44 24.29 -11.20
C ARG A 257 -10.14 22.85 -11.60
N LYS A 258 -11.17 22.10 -12.01
CA LYS A 258 -10.99 20.75 -12.56
C LYS A 258 -9.86 20.82 -13.58
N LEU A 259 -8.82 20.02 -13.35
CA LEU A 259 -7.75 19.90 -14.33
C LEU A 259 -8.35 19.31 -15.61
N VAL A 260 -7.95 19.86 -16.76
CA VAL A 260 -8.28 19.26 -18.05
C VAL A 260 -7.36 18.06 -18.20
N SER A 261 -7.94 16.86 -18.32
CA SER A 261 -7.14 15.67 -18.52
C SER A 261 -6.41 15.76 -19.86
N ARG A 262 -5.09 15.54 -19.82
CA ARG A 262 -4.27 15.33 -21.01
C ARG A 262 -3.85 13.87 -20.99
N LEU A 263 -4.01 13.19 -22.12
CA LEU A 263 -3.68 11.79 -22.26
C LEU A 263 -2.53 11.66 -23.25
N LYS A 264 -1.45 10.98 -22.83
CA LYS A 264 -0.49 10.40 -23.77
C LYS A 264 -0.87 8.94 -23.97
N VAL A 265 -0.96 8.52 -25.23
CA VAL A 265 -1.43 7.20 -25.64
C VAL A 265 -0.30 6.47 -26.39
N THR A 266 -0.06 5.20 -26.07
CA THR A 266 1.01 4.40 -26.68
C THR A 266 0.56 2.94 -26.80
N THR A 267 0.57 2.38 -28.01
CA THR A 267 0.24 0.97 -28.24
C THR A 267 1.43 0.07 -27.93
N ILE A 268 1.18 -0.99 -27.17
CA ILE A 268 2.18 -1.98 -26.77
C ILE A 268 1.84 -3.33 -27.42
N PRO A 269 2.72 -3.88 -28.27
CA PRO A 269 2.50 -5.15 -28.93
C PRO A 269 2.59 -6.35 -27.96
N SER A 270 1.98 -7.46 -28.35
CA SER A 270 1.89 -8.73 -27.59
C SER A 270 3.23 -9.46 -27.32
N VAL A 271 4.39 -8.85 -27.55
CA VAL A 271 5.71 -9.51 -27.56
C VAL A 271 6.49 -9.40 -26.23
N PHE A 272 5.81 -9.14 -25.12
CA PHE A 272 6.40 -9.13 -23.77
C PHE A 272 6.13 -10.44 -23.02
#